data_AF-A0A7V5YHL1-F1
#
_entry.id   AF-A0A7V5YHL1-F1
#
_cell.length_a   1.000
_cell.length_b   1.000
_cell.length_c   1.000
_cell.angle_alpha   90.00
_cell.angle_beta   90.00
_cell.angle_gamma   90.00
#
_symmetry.space_group_name_H-M   'P 1'
#
loop_
_entity.id
_entity.type
_entity.pdbx_description
1 polymer ?
#
loop_
_entity_poly.entity_id
_entity_poly.type
_entity_poly.pdbx_seq_one_letter_code
_entity_poly.pdbx_strand_id
1 'polypeptide(L)'
;MSNVKEQACAYVDKIADQLIAVSRDIYEHPELKFEEFGASKLLAEKLQEAGFDTRLGVAGLKTAIQADHPAVSDGPTVAIISEYDALPGIGHACGHNLIAAAGLGAALAIGALKSDLPGKLVFFGTPGEEGGGGKVLMVDAGLFNG
;
A
#
# COMPACT_ATOMS: atom_id res chain seq x y z
N MET A 1 26.97 -8.38 10.65
CA MET A 1 25.54 -8.03 10.70
C MET A 1 25.13 -7.75 9.28
N SER A 2 24.27 -8.60 8.71
CA SER A 2 23.63 -8.27 7.43
C SER A 2 22.87 -6.97 7.62
N ASN A 3 23.07 -6.00 6.74
CA ASN A 3 22.39 -4.72 6.82
C ASN A 3 20.91 -4.95 6.47
N VAL A 4 19.99 -4.67 7.40
CA VAL A 4 18.53 -4.83 7.16
C VAL A 4 18.10 -4.13 5.87
N LYS A 5 18.73 -3.00 5.54
CA LYS A 5 18.51 -2.31 4.27
C LYS A 5 18.86 -3.18 3.06
N GLU A 6 20.00 -3.85 3.08
CA GLU A 6 20.43 -4.75 2.00
C GLU A 6 19.49 -5.96 1.87
N GLN A 7 19.02 -6.51 3.00
CA GLN A 7 18.04 -7.60 2.98
C GLN A 7 16.70 -7.15 2.39
N ALA A 8 16.23 -5.94 2.75
CA ALA A 8 15.00 -5.37 2.21
C ALA A 8 15.14 -5.14 0.68
N CYS A 9 16.26 -4.55 0.24
CA CYS A 9 16.54 -4.37 -1.19
C CYS A 9 16.59 -5.72 -1.93
N ALA A 10 17.30 -6.71 -1.40
CA ALA A 10 17.39 -8.04 -2.01
C ALA A 10 16.02 -8.74 -2.07
N TYR A 11 15.15 -8.51 -1.07
CA TYR A 11 13.78 -9.02 -1.10
C TYR A 11 12.96 -8.36 -2.21
N VAL A 12 13.04 -7.03 -2.36
CA VAL A 12 12.40 -6.29 -3.46
C VAL A 12 12.87 -6.80 -4.81
N ASP A 13 14.19 -6.98 -5.00
CA ASP A 13 14.76 -7.51 -6.24
C ASP A 13 14.23 -8.93 -6.54
N LYS A 14 14.09 -9.78 -5.52
CA LYS A 14 13.53 -11.13 -5.66
C LYS A 14 12.06 -11.12 -6.14
N ILE A 15 11.27 -10.13 -5.74
CA ILE A 15 9.85 -10.02 -6.11
C ILE A 15 9.60 -8.99 -7.23
N ALA A 16 10.64 -8.52 -7.91
CA ALA A 16 10.54 -7.44 -8.89
C ALA A 16 9.52 -7.73 -10.00
N ASP A 17 9.51 -8.95 -10.56
CA ASP A 17 8.57 -9.35 -11.61
C ASP A 17 7.11 -9.27 -11.14
N GLN A 18 6.84 -9.64 -9.89
CA GLN A 18 5.51 -9.53 -9.29
C GLN A 18 5.10 -8.05 -9.13
N LEU A 19 6.00 -7.19 -8.66
CA LEU A 19 5.71 -5.76 -8.49
C LEU A 19 5.50 -5.05 -9.83
N ILE A 20 6.29 -5.42 -10.85
CA ILE A 20 6.12 -4.94 -12.22
C ILE A 20 4.78 -5.40 -12.78
N ALA A 21 4.36 -6.65 -12.53
CA ALA A 21 3.06 -7.14 -12.94
C ALA A 21 1.91 -6.37 -12.29
N VAL A 22 1.98 -6.10 -10.97
CA VAL A 22 0.99 -5.27 -10.26
C VAL A 22 0.93 -3.86 -10.86
N SER A 23 2.08 -3.22 -11.06
CA SER A 23 2.15 -1.89 -11.67
C SER A 23 1.53 -1.85 -13.07
N ARG A 24 1.76 -2.87 -13.89
CA ARG A 24 1.19 -2.98 -15.23
C ARG A 24 -0.32 -3.23 -15.19
N ASP A 25 -0.79 -4.10 -14.31
CA ASP A 25 -2.21 -4.39 -14.19
C ASP A 25 -3.01 -3.15 -13.80
N ILE A 26 -2.53 -2.39 -12.82
CA ILE A 26 -3.14 -1.10 -12.43
C ILE A 26 -3.07 -0.10 -13.60
N TYR A 27 -1.93 -0.04 -14.31
CA TYR A 27 -1.78 0.85 -15.47
C TYR A 27 -2.77 0.54 -16.61
N GLU A 28 -2.98 -0.75 -16.91
CA GLU A 28 -3.82 -1.24 -18.00
C GLU A 28 -5.32 -1.13 -17.66
N HIS A 29 -5.68 -1.08 -16.37
CA HIS A 29 -7.05 -0.95 -15.88
C HIS A 29 -7.23 0.34 -15.08
N PRO A 30 -7.15 1.53 -15.71
CA PRO A 30 -7.25 2.80 -15.00
C PRO A 30 -8.66 2.99 -14.43
N GLU A 31 -8.73 3.21 -13.12
CA GLU A 31 -9.97 3.48 -12.39
C GLU A 31 -9.92 4.88 -11.78
N LEU A 32 -11.03 5.62 -11.87
CA LEU A 32 -11.09 6.99 -11.37
C LEU A 32 -11.24 7.03 -9.85
N LYS A 33 -11.04 8.23 -9.28
CA LYS A 33 -11.23 8.49 -7.85
C LYS A 33 -12.51 7.84 -7.28
N PHE A 34 -12.34 7.13 -6.17
CA PHE A 34 -13.37 6.38 -5.42
C PHE A 34 -13.99 5.17 -6.13
N GLU A 35 -13.55 4.86 -7.34
CA GLU A 35 -14.01 3.72 -8.14
C GLU A 35 -12.86 2.72 -8.40
N GLU A 36 -11.75 2.84 -7.67
CA GLU A 36 -10.53 2.03 -7.80
C GLU A 36 -10.67 0.61 -7.22
N PHE A 37 -11.75 -0.10 -7.58
CA PHE A 37 -12.09 -1.40 -7.02
C PHE A 37 -11.10 -2.49 -7.39
N GLY A 38 -10.65 -2.52 -8.65
CA GLY A 38 -9.64 -3.45 -9.14
C GLY A 38 -8.29 -3.22 -8.46
N ALA A 39 -7.78 -1.99 -8.50
CA ALA A 39 -6.48 -1.67 -7.93
C ALA A 39 -6.45 -1.89 -6.40
N SER A 40 -7.47 -1.41 -5.68
CA SER A 40 -7.52 -1.56 -4.22
C SER A 40 -7.67 -3.02 -3.78
N LYS A 41 -8.48 -3.82 -4.49
CA LYS A 41 -8.62 -5.24 -4.22
C LYS A 41 -7.32 -6.00 -4.47
N LEU A 42 -6.65 -5.75 -5.60
CA LEU A 42 -5.38 -6.38 -5.94
C LEU A 42 -4.32 -6.14 -4.85
N LEU A 43 -4.15 -4.89 -4.42
CA LEU A 43 -3.20 -4.54 -3.36
C LEU A 43 -3.56 -5.21 -2.03
N ALA A 44 -4.84 -5.18 -1.65
CA ALA A 44 -5.31 -5.79 -0.41
C ALA A 44 -5.07 -7.30 -0.38
N GLU A 45 -5.34 -8.00 -1.50
CA GLU A 45 -5.06 -9.44 -1.63
C GLU A 45 -3.57 -9.74 -1.46
N LYS A 46 -2.68 -8.95 -2.08
CA LYS A 46 -1.21 -9.15 -1.92
C LYS A 46 -0.71 -8.90 -0.52
N LEU A 47 -1.25 -7.91 0.19
CA LEU A 47 -0.91 -7.67 1.60
C LEU A 47 -1.43 -8.80 2.49
N GLN A 48 -2.64 -9.30 2.24
CA GLN A 48 -3.22 -10.41 2.98
C GLN A 48 -2.46 -11.72 2.74
N GLU A 49 -2.08 -12.02 1.50
CA GLU A 49 -1.20 -13.16 1.14
C GLU A 49 0.14 -13.11 1.90
N ALA A 50 0.63 -11.91 2.20
CA ALA A 50 1.86 -11.68 2.96
C ALA A 50 1.67 -11.66 4.49
N GLY A 51 0.46 -11.96 4.98
CA GLY A 51 0.18 -12.10 6.41
C GLY A 51 -0.17 -10.80 7.14
N PHE A 52 -0.44 -9.71 6.42
CA PHE A 52 -0.96 -8.48 7.03
C PHE A 52 -2.45 -8.68 7.41
N ASP A 53 -2.85 -8.14 8.55
CA ASP A 53 -4.27 -7.97 8.89
C ASP A 53 -4.86 -6.86 8.02
N THR A 54 -5.46 -7.26 6.90
CA THR A 54 -5.83 -6.34 5.81
C THR A 54 -7.34 -6.13 5.78
N ARG A 55 -7.74 -4.86 5.80
CA ARG A 55 -9.13 -4.40 5.74
C ARG A 55 -9.32 -3.45 4.57
N LEU A 56 -10.27 -3.78 3.70
CA LEU A 56 -10.74 -2.93 2.61
C LEU A 56 -12.05 -2.24 3.05
N GLY A 57 -12.32 -1.04 2.54
CA GLY A 57 -13.54 -0.32 2.87
C GLY A 57 -13.47 0.53 4.15
N VAL A 58 -12.26 0.90 4.58
CA VAL A 58 -12.05 1.67 5.83
C VAL A 58 -12.44 3.13 5.67
N ALA A 59 -12.65 3.84 6.78
CA ALA A 59 -13.05 5.27 6.78
C ALA A 59 -14.33 5.59 5.98
N GLY A 60 -15.20 4.59 5.75
CA GLY A 60 -16.39 4.75 4.90
C GLY A 60 -16.08 4.83 3.39
N LEU A 61 -14.83 4.62 2.99
CA LEU A 61 -14.36 4.64 1.60
C LEU A 61 -14.19 3.21 1.10
N LYS A 62 -15.04 2.79 0.17
CA LYS A 62 -15.09 1.40 -0.32
C LYS A 62 -13.74 0.87 -0.85
N THR A 63 -12.93 1.75 -1.41
CA THR A 63 -11.65 1.42 -2.03
C THR A 63 -10.46 1.73 -1.15
N ALA A 64 -10.64 2.24 0.09
CA ALA A 64 -9.52 2.49 1.00
C ALA A 64 -9.04 1.20 1.70
N ILE A 65 -7.74 1.10 1.94
CA ILE A 65 -7.08 -0.05 2.56
C ILE A 65 -6.42 0.37 3.86
N GLN A 66 -6.57 -0.44 4.92
CA GLN A 66 -5.64 -0.48 6.04
C GLN A 66 -5.11 -1.91 6.18
N ALA A 67 -3.80 -2.08 6.15
CA ALA A 67 -3.16 -3.37 6.39
C ALA A 67 -2.14 -3.25 7.53
N ASP A 68 -2.41 -3.92 8.64
CA ASP A 68 -1.58 -3.86 9.84
C ASP A 68 -0.64 -5.07 9.89
N HIS A 69 0.65 -4.84 10.08
CA HIS A 69 1.61 -5.88 10.47
C HIS A 69 2.02 -5.65 11.93
N PRO A 70 1.67 -6.59 12.83
CA PRO A 70 1.80 -6.37 14.27
C PRO A 70 3.26 -6.22 14.71
N ALA A 71 3.42 -5.57 15.86
CA ALA A 71 4.72 -5.41 16.49
C ALA A 71 5.23 -6.72 17.09
N VAL A 72 6.53 -6.94 16.94
CA VAL A 72 7.25 -8.04 17.61
C VAL A 72 7.74 -7.58 18.99
N SER A 73 8.05 -6.30 19.13
CA SER A 73 8.44 -5.63 20.38
C SER A 73 8.08 -4.14 20.32
N ASP A 74 8.12 -3.47 21.48
CA ASP A 74 7.83 -2.03 21.58
C ASP A 74 8.68 -1.20 20.61
N GLY A 75 8.06 -0.21 20.00
CA GLY A 75 8.71 0.67 19.04
C GLY A 75 7.73 1.57 18.29
N PRO A 76 8.23 2.36 17.32
CA PRO A 76 7.39 3.29 16.57
C PRO A 76 6.40 2.57 15.66
N THR A 77 5.28 3.21 15.36
CA THR A 77 4.44 2.84 14.22
C THR A 77 4.95 3.58 12.98
N VAL A 78 5.22 2.85 11.92
CA VAL A 78 5.58 3.41 10.60
C VAL A 78 4.46 3.10 9.62
N ALA A 79 3.98 4.14 8.92
CA ALA A 79 2.95 4.00 7.90
C ALA A 79 3.56 4.15 6.49
N ILE A 80 3.22 3.23 5.59
CA ILE A 80 3.44 3.36 4.14
C ILE A 80 2.13 3.81 3.53
N ILE A 81 2.16 4.86 2.72
CA ILE A 81 0.97 5.44 2.09
C ILE A 81 1.09 5.26 0.58
N SER A 82 0.03 4.74 -0.04
CA SER A 82 -0.02 4.50 -1.49
C SER A 82 -1.37 4.87 -2.07
N GLU A 83 -1.32 5.56 -3.20
CA GLU A 83 -2.47 5.91 -4.04
C GLU A 83 -2.46 5.12 -5.35
N TYR A 84 -3.63 5.03 -5.98
CA TYR A 84 -3.87 4.15 -7.13
C TYR A 84 -5.05 4.61 -7.99
N ASP A 85 -5.52 5.85 -7.85
CA ASP A 85 -6.50 6.44 -8.76
C ASP A 85 -5.86 6.94 -10.05
N ALA A 86 -6.64 6.92 -11.13
CA ALA A 86 -6.28 7.41 -12.45
C ALA A 86 -6.95 8.74 -12.78
N LEU A 87 -6.41 9.42 -13.80
CA LEU A 87 -6.95 10.67 -14.32
C LEU A 87 -7.91 10.42 -15.50
N PRO A 88 -9.01 11.21 -15.61
CA PRO A 88 -9.95 11.08 -16.72
C PRO A 88 -9.30 11.26 -18.09
N GLY A 89 -9.48 10.27 -18.96
CA GLY A 89 -9.04 10.31 -20.36
C GLY A 89 -7.54 10.15 -20.60
N ILE A 90 -6.70 10.15 -19.55
CA ILE A 90 -5.24 10.01 -19.67
C ILE A 90 -4.63 8.91 -18.77
N GLY A 91 -5.46 8.23 -17.97
CA GLY A 91 -5.03 7.08 -17.16
C GLY A 91 -4.10 7.48 -16.03
N HIS A 92 -3.13 6.63 -15.70
CA HIS A 92 -2.15 6.89 -14.63
C HIS A 92 -1.02 7.85 -15.03
N ALA A 93 -1.36 9.00 -15.63
CA ALA A 93 -0.38 10.02 -16.02
C ALA A 93 0.38 10.62 -14.82
N CYS A 94 -0.20 10.58 -13.62
CA CYS A 94 0.45 10.97 -12.36
C CYS A 94 1.32 9.85 -11.75
N GLY A 95 1.28 8.64 -12.31
CA GLY A 95 2.13 7.52 -11.91
C GLY A 95 1.62 6.75 -10.68
N HIS A 96 0.34 6.83 -10.33
CA HIS A 96 -0.20 6.16 -9.14
C HIS A 96 -0.07 4.62 -9.21
N ASN A 97 -0.03 4.03 -10.41
CA ASN A 97 0.33 2.62 -10.58
C ASN A 97 1.75 2.29 -10.09
N LEU A 98 2.71 3.21 -10.26
CA LEU A 98 4.08 3.08 -9.77
C LEU A 98 4.14 3.28 -8.25
N ILE A 99 3.41 4.26 -7.72
CA ILE A 99 3.33 4.53 -6.27
C ILE A 99 2.73 3.34 -5.53
N ALA A 100 1.64 2.78 -6.06
CA ALA A 100 1.01 1.57 -5.55
C ALA A 100 1.99 0.39 -5.49
N ALA A 101 2.68 0.10 -6.60
CA ALA A 101 3.62 -1.01 -6.66
C ALA A 101 4.85 -0.79 -5.76
N ALA A 102 5.39 0.44 -5.70
CA ALA A 102 6.53 0.76 -4.85
C ALA A 102 6.18 0.64 -3.35
N GLY A 103 5.01 1.14 -2.95
CA GLY A 103 4.55 1.01 -1.57
C GLY A 103 4.23 -0.44 -1.19
N LEU A 104 3.62 -1.22 -2.08
CA LEU A 104 3.45 -2.65 -1.88
C LEU A 104 4.80 -3.34 -1.68
N GLY A 105 5.78 -3.08 -2.55
CA GLY A 105 7.12 -3.65 -2.44
C GLY A 105 7.79 -3.32 -1.11
N ALA A 106 7.69 -2.08 -0.64
CA ALA A 106 8.19 -1.67 0.66
C ALA A 106 7.49 -2.39 1.81
N ALA A 107 6.16 -2.52 1.77
CA ALA A 107 5.40 -3.22 2.79
C ALA A 107 5.78 -4.70 2.86
N LEU A 108 5.83 -5.38 1.71
CA LEU A 108 6.18 -6.81 1.63
C LEU A 108 7.62 -7.07 2.11
N ALA A 109 8.58 -6.22 1.73
CA ALA A 109 9.97 -6.37 2.14
C ALA A 109 10.16 -6.19 3.65
N ILE A 110 9.55 -5.16 4.25
CA ILE A 110 9.64 -4.94 5.69
C ILE A 110 8.83 -5.99 6.46
N GLY A 111 7.67 -6.41 5.96
CA GLY A 111 6.88 -7.50 6.54
C GLY A 111 7.67 -8.81 6.63
N ALA A 112 8.38 -9.18 5.57
CA ALA A 112 9.23 -10.37 5.53
C ALA A 112 10.42 -10.34 6.52
N LEU A 113 10.83 -9.15 6.95
CA LEU A 113 11.94 -8.94 7.88
C LEU A 113 11.48 -8.52 9.28
N LYS A 114 10.16 -8.50 9.53
CA LYS A 114 9.60 -7.85 10.72
C LYS A 114 10.05 -8.50 12.03
N SER A 115 10.37 -9.80 12.03
CA SER A 115 10.91 -10.51 13.22
C SER A 115 12.14 -9.83 13.81
N ASP A 116 12.88 -9.09 12.99
CA ASP A 116 14.13 -8.43 13.36
C ASP A 116 13.94 -6.93 13.67
N LEU A 117 12.71 -6.42 13.63
CA LEU A 117 12.40 -4.99 13.74
C LEU A 117 11.38 -4.69 14.86
N PRO A 118 11.64 -3.70 15.73
CA PRO A 118 10.66 -3.24 16.72
C PRO A 118 9.49 -2.50 16.06
N GLY A 119 8.45 -2.19 16.84
CA GLY A 119 7.35 -1.32 16.44
C GLY A 119 6.36 -1.94 15.47
N LYS A 120 5.42 -1.14 14.95
CA LYS A 120 4.34 -1.59 14.04
C LYS A 120 4.60 -1.08 12.62
N LEU A 121 4.15 -1.84 11.63
CA LEU A 121 4.07 -1.37 10.25
C LEU A 121 2.60 -1.34 9.84
N VAL A 122 2.17 -0.24 9.23
CA VAL A 122 0.83 -0.09 8.68
C VAL A 122 0.96 0.32 7.22
N PHE A 123 0.17 -0.28 6.34
CA PHE A 123 -0.01 0.16 4.97
C PHE A 123 -1.38 0.80 4.82
N PHE A 124 -1.41 2.01 4.28
CA PHE A 124 -2.63 2.72 3.92
C PHE A 124 -2.73 2.84 2.40
N GLY A 125 -3.75 2.19 1.85
CA GLY A 125 -4.20 2.44 0.49
C GLY A 125 -5.19 3.60 0.49
N THR A 126 -4.85 4.69 -0.19
CA THR A 126 -5.60 5.94 -0.15
C THR A 126 -6.22 6.24 -1.52
N PRO A 127 -7.55 6.20 -1.65
CA PRO A 127 -8.22 6.46 -2.92
C PRO A 127 -8.37 7.96 -3.19
N GLY A 128 -8.65 8.31 -4.44
CA GLY A 128 -9.04 9.65 -4.86
C GLY A 128 -8.10 10.77 -4.43
N GLU A 129 -6.79 10.61 -4.66
CA GLU A 129 -5.87 11.73 -4.45
C GLU A 129 -6.17 12.88 -5.42
N GLU A 130 -6.53 12.56 -6.68
CA GLU A 130 -6.74 13.51 -7.77
C GLU A 130 -8.06 14.29 -7.59
N GLY A 131 -8.05 15.21 -6.64
CA GLY A 131 -9.17 16.09 -6.29
C GLY A 131 -10.32 15.40 -5.57
N GLY A 132 -10.12 14.21 -5.00
CA GLY A 132 -11.08 13.55 -4.11
C GLY A 132 -10.80 13.80 -2.62
N GLY A 133 -9.53 13.98 -2.25
CA GLY A 133 -9.13 14.21 -0.86
C GLY A 133 -9.30 12.97 0.03
N GLY A 134 -9.20 11.76 -0.50
CA GLY A 134 -9.44 10.53 0.28
C GLY A 134 -8.56 10.42 1.53
N LYS A 135 -7.33 10.92 1.49
CA LYS A 135 -6.45 11.01 2.67
C LYS A 135 -7.05 11.87 3.79
N VAL A 136 -7.70 13.00 3.45
CA VAL A 136 -8.36 13.89 4.43
C VAL A 136 -9.50 13.14 5.12
N LEU A 137 -10.33 12.44 4.34
CA LEU A 137 -11.43 11.64 4.88
C LEU A 137 -10.93 10.51 5.81
N MET A 138 -9.80 9.88 5.47
CA MET A 138 -9.16 8.87 6.33
C MET A 138 -8.58 9.49 7.61
N VAL A 139 -8.00 10.68 7.55
CA VAL A 139 -7.55 11.44 8.73
C VAL A 139 -8.72 11.79 9.63
N ASP A 140 -9.81 12.32 9.08
CA ASP A 140 -11.02 12.70 9.84
C ASP A 140 -11.69 11.48 10.51
N ALA A 141 -11.60 10.32 9.87
CA ALA A 141 -12.05 9.04 10.43
C ALA A 141 -11.09 8.46 11.50
N GLY A 142 -9.96 9.13 11.78
CA GLY A 142 -9.04 8.79 12.86
C GLY A 142 -8.03 7.68 12.54
N LEU A 143 -7.85 7.30 11.27
CA LEU A 143 -6.93 6.22 10.89
C LEU A 143 -5.46 6.55 11.18
N PHE A 144 -5.11 7.85 11.29
CA PHE A 144 -3.75 8.33 11.47
C PHE A 144 -3.41 8.74 12.92
N ASN A 145 -4.23 8.36 13.90
CA ASN A 145 -4.06 8.80 15.29
C ASN A 145 -2.97 8.07 16.10
N GLY A 146 -2.42 6.96 15.58
CA GLY A 146 -1.28 6.24 16.19
C GLY A 146 -1.67 5.24 17.27
#